data_AF-A0A7R8WGC2-F1
#
_entry.id   AF-A0A7R8WGC2-F1
#
_cell.length_a   1.000
_cell.length_b   1.000
_cell.length_c   1.000
_cell.angle_alpha   90.00
_cell.angle_beta   90.00
_cell.angle_gamma   90.00
#
_symmetry.space_group_name_H-M   'P 1'
#
loop_
_entity.id
_entity.type
_entity.pdbx_description
1 polymer ?
#
loop_
_entity_poly.entity_id
_entity_poly.type
_entity_poly.pdbx_seq_one_letter_code
_entity_poly.pdbx_strand_id
1 'polypeptide(L)'
;VVKSAIAVLKSPKLSGDDVKRGMAAAKVCLVEEMQKVSSRTEALAENGVSGGGIENLEAIIVALDSVSAADVSAVASKVSQKLAMGVVGNIYDVPYVDEA
;
A
#
# COMPACT_ATOMS: atom_id res chain seq x y z
N VAL A 1 12.64 18.32 -0.26
CA VAL A 1 11.65 17.28 0.12
C VAL A 1 11.43 16.26 -1.00
N VAL A 2 11.11 16.69 -2.23
CA VAL A 2 10.83 15.78 -3.37
C VAL A 2 11.98 14.79 -3.65
N LYS A 3 13.23 15.26 -3.75
CA LYS A 3 14.41 14.38 -3.95
C LYS A 3 14.57 13.32 -2.86
N SER A 4 14.39 13.70 -1.60
CA SER A 4 14.50 12.77 -0.47
C SER A 4 13.38 11.72 -0.48
N ALA A 5 12.16 12.11 -0.87
CA ALA A 5 11.05 11.17 -1.03
C ALA A 5 11.33 10.17 -2.17
N ILE A 6 11.85 10.65 -3.30
CA ILE A 6 12.24 9.80 -4.43
C ILE A 6 13.33 8.80 -4.02
N ALA A 7 14.33 9.23 -3.27
CA ALA A 7 15.38 8.33 -2.77
C ALA A 7 14.82 7.21 -1.89
N VAL A 8 13.85 7.52 -1.02
CA VAL A 8 13.16 6.51 -0.19
C VAL A 8 12.32 5.57 -1.06
N LEU A 9 11.62 6.08 -2.07
CA LEU A 9 10.77 5.27 -2.95
C LEU A 9 11.56 4.40 -3.93
N LYS A 10 12.74 4.82 -4.38
CA LYS A 10 13.63 4.00 -5.24
C LYS A 10 14.40 2.94 -4.45
N SER A 11 14.61 3.15 -3.15
CA SER A 11 15.40 2.27 -2.30
C SER A 11 14.82 2.20 -0.89
N PRO A 12 13.63 1.58 -0.76
CA PRO A 12 12.94 1.51 0.52
C PRO A 12 13.76 0.69 1.52
N LYS A 13 14.00 1.29 2.69
CA LYS A 13 14.63 0.63 3.84
C LYS A 13 13.58 0.46 4.91
N LEU A 14 12.97 -0.71 4.95
CA LEU A 14 11.90 -1.04 5.90
C LEU A 14 12.48 -1.89 7.03
N SER A 15 12.25 -1.48 8.27
CA SER A 15 12.54 -2.30 9.43
C SER A 15 11.41 -3.29 9.72
N GLY A 16 11.68 -4.32 10.53
CA GLY A 16 10.64 -5.24 10.99
C GLY A 16 9.53 -4.54 11.79
N ASP A 17 9.88 -3.49 12.52
CA ASP A 17 8.91 -2.69 13.29
C ASP A 17 8.03 -1.84 12.36
N ASP A 18 8.57 -1.34 11.25
CA ASP A 18 7.78 -0.65 10.22
C ASP A 18 6.73 -1.58 9.61
N VAL A 19 7.13 -2.81 9.30
CA VAL A 19 6.22 -3.82 8.74
C VAL A 19 5.11 -4.17 9.74
N LYS A 20 5.45 -4.44 11.00
CA LYS A 20 4.46 -4.74 12.06
C LYS A 20 3.47 -3.59 12.25
N ARG A 21 3.98 -2.36 12.30
CA ARG A 21 3.15 -1.15 12.44
C ARG A 21 2.23 -0.98 11.22
N GLY A 22 2.75 -1.17 10.00
CA GLY A 22 1.97 -1.09 8.77
C GLY A 22 0.86 -2.14 8.71
N MET A 23 1.16 -3.39 9.07
CA MET A 23 0.16 -4.46 9.12
C MET A 23 -0.91 -4.23 10.19
N ALA A 24 -0.53 -3.72 11.36
CA ALA A 24 -1.48 -3.34 12.40
C ALA A 24 -2.43 -2.23 11.92
N ALA A 25 -1.89 -1.18 11.28
CA ALA A 25 -2.69 -0.10 10.72
C ALA A 25 -3.63 -0.60 9.61
N ALA A 26 -3.16 -1.48 8.73
CA ALA A 26 -3.97 -2.06 7.66
C ALA A 26 -5.18 -2.83 8.20
N LYS A 27 -5.00 -3.63 9.27
CA LYS A 27 -6.11 -4.35 9.92
C LYS A 27 -7.12 -3.40 10.55
N VAL A 28 -6.65 -2.34 11.22
CA VAL A 28 -7.54 -1.32 11.81
C VAL A 28 -8.37 -0.67 10.71
N CYS A 29 -7.75 -0.19 9.63
CA CYS A 29 -8.47 0.40 8.50
C CYS A 29 -9.48 -0.58 7.89
N LEU A 30 -9.12 -1.85 7.71
CA LEU A 30 -10.02 -2.86 7.17
C LEU A 30 -11.26 -3.05 8.06
N VAL A 31 -11.07 -3.17 9.37
CA VAL A 31 -12.18 -3.32 10.32
C VAL A 31 -13.06 -2.07 10.34
N GLU A 32 -12.46 -0.88 10.36
CA GLU A 32 -13.19 0.39 10.33
C GLU A 32 -14.01 0.56 9.05
N GLU A 33 -13.47 0.19 7.89
CA GLU A 33 -14.20 0.24 6.63
C GLU A 33 -15.35 -0.78 6.59
N MET A 34 -15.14 -2.01 7.10
CA MET A 34 -16.19 -3.03 7.11
C MET A 34 -17.35 -2.73 8.07
N GLN A 35 -17.15 -1.83 9.04
CA GLN A 35 -18.23 -1.35 9.91
C GLN A 35 -19.19 -0.40 9.18
N LYS A 36 -18.72 0.29 8.13
CA LYS A 36 -19.54 1.18 7.31
C LYS A 36 -20.35 0.34 6.31
N VAL A 37 -21.69 0.40 6.41
CA VAL A 37 -22.58 -0.40 5.55
C VAL A 37 -22.33 -0.13 4.07
N SER A 38 -22.11 1.13 3.68
CA SER A 38 -21.81 1.52 2.30
C SER A 38 -20.50 0.91 1.80
N SER A 39 -19.40 1.09 2.55
CA SER A 39 -18.08 0.55 2.18
C SER A 39 -18.10 -0.97 2.10
N ARG A 40 -18.85 -1.63 2.99
CA ARG A 40 -18.98 -3.10 2.97
C ARG A 40 -19.71 -3.59 1.72
N THR A 41 -20.81 -2.95 1.33
CA THR A 41 -21.55 -3.35 0.11
C THR A 41 -20.71 -3.13 -1.15
N GLU A 42 -19.97 -2.01 -1.21
CA GLU A 42 -19.05 -1.72 -2.30
C GLU A 42 -17.92 -2.75 -2.37
N ALA A 43 -17.25 -3.04 -1.25
CA ALA A 43 -16.18 -4.04 -1.20
C ALA A 43 -16.67 -5.44 -1.58
N LEU A 44 -17.88 -5.83 -1.16
CA LEU A 44 -18.49 -7.11 -1.56
C LEU A 44 -18.78 -7.17 -3.06
N ALA A 45 -19.28 -6.07 -3.64
CA ALA A 45 -19.55 -6.00 -5.07
C ALA A 45 -18.25 -6.04 -5.89
N GLU A 46 -17.24 -5.28 -5.49
CA GLU A 46 -15.94 -5.23 -6.16
C GLU A 46 -15.21 -6.57 -6.08
N ASN A 47 -15.15 -7.19 -4.89
CA ASN A 47 -14.53 -8.50 -4.73
C ASN A 47 -15.29 -9.62 -5.46
N GLY A 48 -16.63 -9.55 -5.47
CA GLY A 48 -17.45 -10.51 -6.22
C GLY A 48 -17.27 -10.42 -7.73
N VAL A 49 -16.98 -9.24 -8.28
CA VAL A 49 -16.80 -9.02 -9.72
C VAL A 49 -15.35 -9.23 -10.15
N SER A 50 -14.40 -8.66 -9.41
CA SER A 50 -12.99 -8.57 -9.80
C SER A 50 -12.07 -9.52 -9.01
N GLY A 51 -12.48 -9.91 -7.80
CA GLY A 51 -11.65 -10.65 -6.83
C GLY A 51 -11.81 -12.18 -6.86
N GLY A 52 -12.63 -12.73 -7.75
CA GLY A 52 -12.84 -14.17 -7.87
C GLY A 52 -13.74 -14.79 -6.79
N GLY A 53 -14.35 -13.97 -5.93
CA GLY A 53 -15.28 -14.42 -4.90
C GLY A 53 -15.39 -13.45 -3.73
N ILE A 54 -16.32 -13.74 -2.82
CA ILE A 54 -16.47 -13.00 -1.56
C ILE A 54 -15.65 -13.73 -0.49
N GLU A 55 -14.54 -13.11 -0.07
CA GLU A 55 -13.77 -13.58 1.08
C GLU A 55 -14.38 -13.06 2.40
N ASN A 56 -14.37 -13.90 3.43
CA ASN A 56 -14.74 -13.48 4.79
C ASN A 56 -13.61 -12.59 5.38
N LEU A 57 -13.99 -11.57 6.13
CA LEU A 57 -13.08 -10.68 6.86
C LEU A 57 -12.03 -11.44 7.71
N GLU A 58 -12.43 -12.54 8.36
CA GLU A 58 -11.50 -13.36 9.13
C GLU A 58 -10.38 -13.96 8.26
N ALA A 59 -10.70 -14.41 7.05
CA ALA A 59 -9.72 -14.95 6.12
C ALA A 59 -8.72 -13.88 5.68
N ILE A 60 -9.20 -12.66 5.42
CA ILE A 60 -8.35 -11.52 5.06
C ILE A 60 -7.43 -11.14 6.22
N ILE A 61 -7.92 -11.15 7.46
CA ILE A 61 -7.09 -10.88 8.65
C ILE A 61 -6.00 -11.93 8.82
N VAL A 62 -6.34 -13.22 8.66
CA VAL A 62 -5.37 -14.32 8.71
C VAL A 62 -4.33 -14.19 7.59
N ALA A 63 -4.74 -13.80 6.38
CA ALA A 63 -3.83 -13.54 5.29
C ALA A 63 -2.85 -12.40 5.63
N LEU A 64 -3.33 -11.30 6.21
CA LEU A 64 -2.49 -10.20 6.68
C LEU A 64 -1.51 -10.63 7.79
N ASP A 65 -1.92 -11.53 8.69
CA ASP A 65 -1.04 -12.09 9.73
C ASP A 65 0.08 -12.98 9.16
N SER A 66 -0.15 -13.59 8.00
CA SER A 66 0.85 -14.46 7.36
C SER A 66 1.95 -13.69 6.62
N VAL A 67 1.77 -12.38 6.40
CA VAL A 67 2.72 -11.54 5.66
C VAL A 67 4.00 -11.36 6.47
N SER A 68 5.13 -11.80 5.92
CA SER A 68 6.44 -11.63 6.54
C SER A 68 7.13 -10.33 6.09
N ALA A 69 8.14 -9.90 6.85
CA ALA A 69 8.99 -8.78 6.45
C ALA A 69 9.76 -9.06 5.13
N ALA A 70 10.05 -10.33 4.85
CA ALA A 70 10.71 -10.72 3.60
C ALA A 70 9.78 -10.52 2.40
N ASP A 71 8.49 -10.87 2.54
CA ASP A 71 7.48 -10.67 1.49
C ASP A 71 7.34 -9.18 1.17
N VAL A 72 7.23 -8.35 2.22
CA VAL A 72 7.13 -6.90 2.05
C VAL A 72 8.37 -6.33 1.39
N SER A 73 9.57 -6.74 1.79
CA SER A 73 10.83 -6.28 1.19
C SER A 73 10.96 -6.69 -0.28
N ALA A 74 10.55 -7.93 -0.61
CA ALA A 74 10.56 -8.43 -1.97
C ALA A 74 9.61 -7.65 -2.89
N VAL A 75 8.40 -7.35 -2.41
CA VAL A 75 7.43 -6.54 -3.16
C VAL A 75 7.89 -5.09 -3.26
N ALA A 76 8.38 -4.49 -2.16
CA ALA A 76 8.91 -3.14 -2.14
C ALA A 76 10.01 -2.95 -3.21
N SER A 77 10.92 -3.91 -3.33
CA SER A 77 11.97 -3.89 -4.36
C SER A 77 11.43 -3.93 -5.79
N LYS A 78 10.35 -4.68 -6.04
CA LYS A 78 9.70 -4.76 -7.37
C LYS A 78 9.00 -3.46 -7.75
N VAL A 79 8.25 -2.86 -6.82
CA VAL A 79 7.48 -1.64 -7.09
C VAL A 79 8.35 -0.39 -7.18
N SER A 80 9.58 -0.43 -6.64
CA SER A 80 10.53 0.68 -6.65
C SER A 80 11.20 0.95 -8.02
N GLN A 81 10.95 0.12 -9.05
CA GLN A 81 11.71 0.16 -10.30
C GLN A 81 11.37 1.32 -11.24
N LYS A 82 10.09 1.69 -11.35
CA LYS A 82 9.64 2.77 -12.24
C LYS A 82 8.72 3.70 -11.46
N LEU A 83 9.19 4.93 -11.24
CA LEU A 83 8.39 5.94 -10.57
C LEU A 83 7.53 6.70 -11.58
N ALA A 84 6.28 6.93 -11.22
CA ALA A 84 5.41 7.89 -11.89
C ALA A 84 5.26 9.11 -10.98
N MET A 85 5.41 10.32 -11.53
CA MET A 85 5.25 11.57 -10.79
C MET A 85 4.18 12.43 -11.45
N GLY A 86 3.17 12.81 -10.66
CA GLY A 86 2.17 13.81 -11.03
C GLY A 86 2.41 15.10 -10.25
N VAL A 87 2.33 16.25 -10.92
CA VAL A 87 2.58 17.57 -10.33
C VAL A 87 1.48 18.53 -10.79
N VAL A 88 0.96 19.34 -9.87
CA VAL A 88 -0.05 20.36 -10.15
C VAL A 88 0.43 21.69 -9.56
N GLY A 89 0.37 22.77 -10.34
CA GLY A 89 0.79 24.12 -9.93
C GLY A 89 2.15 24.55 -10.50
N ASN A 90 2.91 25.33 -9.73
CA ASN A 90 4.25 25.79 -10.15
C ASN A 90 5.27 24.64 -10.03
N ILE A 91 5.86 24.25 -11.15
CA ILE A 91 6.76 23.09 -11.27
C ILE A 91 8.24 23.45 -11.27
N TYR A 92 8.59 24.73 -11.10
CA TYR A 92 9.97 25.23 -11.24
C TYR A 92 11.00 24.50 -10.34
N ASP A 93 10.60 24.13 -9.13
CA ASP A 93 11.47 23.45 -8.15
C ASP A 93 11.29 21.92 -8.11
N VAL A 94 10.53 21.35 -9.05
CA VAL A 94 10.27 19.92 -9.09
C VAL A 94 11.29 19.23 -10.01
N PRO A 95 12.14 18.33 -9.46
CA PRO A 95 13.13 17.62 -10.27
C PRO A 95 12.44 16.64 -11.23
N TYR A 96 13.09 16.38 -12.36
CA TYR A 96 12.67 15.28 -13.24
C TYR A 96 12.80 13.94 -12.51
N VAL A 97 11.89 13.00 -12.82
CA VAL A 97 11.83 11.66 -12.22
C VAL A 97 13.18 10.91 -12.34
N ASP A 98 13.87 11.12 -13.45
CA ASP A 98 15.11 10.43 -13.79
C ASP A 98 16.36 11.11 -13.20
N GLU A 99 16.23 12.38 -12.78
CA GLU A 99 17.31 13.17 -12.18
C GLU A 99 17.38 13.05 -10.65
N ALA A 100 16.45 12.31 -10.04
CA ALA A 100 16.28 12.18 -8.60
C ALA A 100 16.56 10.77 -8.06
#